data_AF-A0A7S2LFS6-F1
#
_entry.id   AF-A0A7S2LFS6-F1
#
_cell.length_a   1.000
_cell.length_b   1.000
_cell.length_c   1.000
_cell.angle_alpha   90.00
_cell.angle_beta   90.00
_cell.angle_gamma   90.00
#
_symmetry.space_group_name_H-M   'P 1'
#
loop_
_entity.id
_entity.type
_entity.pdbx_description
1 polymer ?
#
loop_
_entity_poly.entity_id
_entity_poly.type
_entity_poly.pdbx_seq_one_letter_code
_entity_poly.pdbx_strand_id
1 'polypeptide(L)'
;LRQPKIQQVVQSSNSNYIQLSPANNDTSNDRPWSWPIIHTVSTRFMQNQGTLQNLARSRLKLLEAVCLPSLQHQSIFFQNKLLELYENTKWKDEVSSMAQRASNSSSLVVDPMFLWIIKVDPDIDRQILKELNEILEPVKHFTLVVGSNNNFGVGVKNGGWRDGQAGQDLLDAFQDERVYFPELAGHDENLGSNMHQIIRRAYEARDDRVVLETRLDADDAINVEYITQLQRMALKNLIDAKDSKFIRKRNDDDDDSTPEQAIQKANWIYWCAQAHLEWNPSSPFYNPNNDAGLVTLFGRFNYCITPGLTIGYAVGTEEKDVPHHEHTQIYPEIALKSDRQRKKDGDVGCGFTPASECLWIVDNPKISAFRSRSMTSAGMFNIEAAGVPSNGNSRNLAYSKKLWQGNIQKWFGISSEKAKEAAEFMGSNYINTVRDNMRGQCTHGHSCKISSVEKLQRTIDLSEEGDGGIEIG
;
A
#
# COMPACT_ATOMS: atom_id res chain seq x y z
N LEU A 1 12.22 -34.40 -33.18
CA LEU A 1 11.31 -33.30 -32.81
C LEU A 1 10.36 -33.80 -31.72
N ARG A 2 10.79 -33.74 -30.46
CA ARG A 2 9.95 -34.08 -29.29
C ARG A 2 9.50 -32.76 -28.68
N GLN A 3 8.19 -32.52 -28.66
CA GLN A 3 7.59 -31.39 -27.96
C GLN A 3 7.95 -31.45 -26.47
N PRO A 4 8.32 -30.33 -25.83
CA PRO A 4 8.51 -30.32 -24.39
C PRO A 4 7.13 -30.46 -23.72
N LYS A 5 7.04 -31.44 -22.82
CA LYS A 5 5.94 -31.58 -21.87
C LYS A 5 5.87 -30.28 -21.06
N ILE A 6 4.79 -29.52 -21.27
CA ILE A 6 4.37 -28.44 -20.39
C ILE A 6 4.23 -29.05 -19.00
N GLN A 7 5.09 -28.61 -18.08
CA GLN A 7 4.97 -28.92 -16.67
C GLN A 7 3.58 -28.47 -16.21
N GLN A 8 2.83 -29.41 -15.65
CA GLN A 8 1.63 -29.11 -14.87
C GLN A 8 1.99 -28.02 -13.87
N VAL A 9 1.40 -26.84 -14.07
CA VAL A 9 1.32 -25.80 -13.06
C VAL A 9 0.77 -26.47 -11.82
N VAL A 10 1.55 -26.44 -10.75
CA VAL A 10 1.14 -26.88 -9.43
C VAL A 10 -0.20 -26.20 -9.13
N GLN A 11 -1.27 -26.99 -9.11
CA GLN A 11 -2.51 -26.62 -8.48
C GLN A 11 -2.19 -26.32 -7.02
N SER A 12 -1.96 -25.04 -6.73
CA SER A 12 -2.05 -24.50 -5.38
C SER A 12 -3.50 -24.63 -4.96
N SER A 13 -3.84 -25.77 -4.36
CA SER A 13 -5.13 -26.08 -3.72
C SER A 13 -5.38 -25.27 -2.44
N ASN A 14 -4.81 -24.06 -2.33
CA ASN A 14 -4.94 -23.15 -1.19
C ASN A 14 -5.45 -21.75 -1.54
N SER A 15 -5.96 -21.52 -2.76
CA SER A 15 -6.66 -20.28 -3.08
C SER A 15 -8.10 -20.29 -2.54
N ASN A 16 -8.25 -20.32 -1.22
CA ASN A 16 -9.50 -19.99 -0.53
C ASN A 16 -9.77 -18.47 -0.57
N TYR A 17 -9.50 -17.79 -1.69
CA TYR A 17 -9.94 -16.42 -1.86
C TYR A 17 -11.47 -16.47 -1.98
N ILE A 18 -12.15 -16.21 -0.89
CA ILE A 18 -13.57 -15.90 -0.93
C ILE A 18 -13.65 -14.43 -1.33
N GLN A 19 -13.73 -14.18 -2.63
CA GLN A 19 -14.27 -12.92 -3.12
C GLN A 19 -15.76 -12.93 -2.75
N LEU A 20 -16.12 -12.24 -1.67
CA LEU A 20 -17.49 -12.16 -1.17
C LEU A 20 -18.32 -11.22 -2.06
N SER A 21 -18.85 -11.80 -3.14
CA SER A 21 -19.97 -11.34 -3.98
C SER A 21 -19.79 -10.07 -4.83
N PRO A 22 -20.42 -10.00 -6.03
CA PRO A 22 -20.86 -8.74 -6.63
C PRO A 22 -22.17 -8.26 -6.00
N ALA A 23 -22.47 -6.97 -6.16
CA ALA A 23 -23.69 -6.32 -5.68
C ALA A 23 -24.96 -7.04 -6.15
N ASN A 24 -25.96 -7.18 -5.27
CA ASN A 24 -27.32 -7.55 -5.68
C ASN A 24 -28.35 -6.62 -5.03
N ASN A 25 -29.45 -6.38 -5.76
CA ASN A 25 -30.41 -5.28 -5.68
C ASN A 25 -31.31 -5.24 -4.44
N ASP A 26 -30.74 -5.36 -3.24
CA ASP A 26 -31.47 -5.10 -2.00
C ASP A 26 -31.28 -3.62 -1.60
N THR A 27 -32.21 -2.78 -2.06
CA THR A 27 -32.21 -1.31 -1.96
C THR A 27 -32.40 -0.76 -0.53
N SER A 28 -32.19 -1.58 0.50
CA SER A 28 -32.11 -1.09 1.88
C SER A 28 -30.73 -0.47 2.14
N ASN A 29 -30.57 0.77 1.68
CA ASN A 29 -29.35 1.59 1.75
C ASN A 29 -28.85 1.96 3.17
N ASP A 30 -29.45 1.40 4.24
CA ASP A 30 -29.21 1.77 5.65
C ASP A 30 -28.45 0.69 6.44
N ARG A 31 -27.71 -0.20 5.79
CA ARG A 31 -26.90 -1.19 6.51
C ARG A 31 -25.65 -0.51 7.10
N PRO A 32 -25.21 -0.85 8.31
CA PRO A 32 -23.93 -0.40 8.84
C PRO A 32 -22.76 -1.07 8.14
N TRP A 33 -21.56 -0.52 8.28
CA TRP A 33 -20.32 -1.13 7.82
C TRP A 33 -20.10 -2.51 8.45
N SER A 34 -19.79 -3.49 7.61
CA SER A 34 -19.79 -4.90 7.98
C SER A 34 -18.66 -5.33 8.92
N TRP A 35 -17.52 -4.62 8.90
CA TRP A 35 -16.31 -5.11 9.57
C TRP A 35 -15.94 -4.27 10.80
N PRO A 36 -15.43 -4.88 11.88
CA PRO A 36 -14.91 -4.15 13.03
C PRO A 36 -13.73 -3.21 12.73
N ILE A 37 -13.06 -3.43 11.59
CA ILE A 37 -11.97 -2.61 11.08
C ILE A 37 -12.42 -1.96 9.76
N ILE A 38 -12.14 -0.68 9.61
CA ILE A 38 -12.06 0.01 8.32
C ILE A 38 -10.57 0.09 7.97
N HIS A 39 -10.17 -0.59 6.89
CA HIS A 39 -8.79 -0.55 6.44
C HIS A 39 -8.73 0.07 5.06
N THR A 40 -7.98 1.15 4.92
CA THR A 40 -7.72 1.76 3.62
C THR A 40 -6.26 1.62 3.22
N VAL A 41 -6.03 1.36 1.94
CA VAL A 41 -4.73 1.41 1.30
C VAL A 41 -4.78 2.58 0.34
N SER A 42 -4.03 3.64 0.62
CA SER A 42 -3.99 4.83 -0.21
C SER A 42 -2.76 4.83 -1.10
N THR A 43 -3.00 4.95 -2.41
CA THR A 43 -1.99 5.04 -3.44
C THR A 43 -2.05 6.38 -4.15
N ARG A 44 -0.88 7.01 -4.32
CA ARG A 44 -0.74 8.25 -5.09
C ARG A 44 -0.30 7.91 -6.50
N PHE A 45 -1.07 8.36 -7.48
CA PHE A 45 -0.75 8.16 -8.88
C PHE A 45 -0.83 9.49 -9.63
N MET A 46 0.32 10.09 -9.93
CA MET A 46 0.41 11.31 -10.73
C MET A 46 -0.29 12.57 -10.16
N GLN A 47 -0.60 12.64 -8.87
CA GLN A 47 -1.16 13.86 -8.26
C GLN A 47 -0.29 15.09 -8.54
N ASN A 48 -0.90 16.25 -8.83
CA ASN A 48 -0.22 17.49 -9.26
C ASN A 48 0.74 17.31 -10.45
N GLN A 49 0.54 16.28 -11.26
CA GLN A 49 1.41 15.86 -12.37
C GLN A 49 0.60 15.38 -13.58
N GLY A 50 -0.67 15.79 -13.72
CA GLY A 50 -1.60 15.30 -14.76
C GLY A 50 -1.12 15.46 -16.21
N THR A 51 -0.26 16.45 -16.49
CA THR A 51 0.27 16.75 -17.83
C THR A 51 1.50 15.92 -18.23
N LEU A 52 2.09 15.15 -17.31
CA LEU A 52 3.35 14.42 -17.49
C LEU A 52 3.10 13.01 -18.05
N GLN A 53 2.67 12.93 -19.32
CA GLN A 53 2.13 11.70 -19.89
C GLN A 53 3.12 10.52 -19.93
N ASN A 54 4.40 10.74 -20.23
CA ASN A 54 5.37 9.64 -20.31
C ASN A 54 5.67 9.09 -18.92
N LEU A 55 5.81 9.99 -17.94
CA LEU A 55 5.94 9.61 -16.53
C LEU A 55 4.73 8.80 -16.06
N ALA A 56 3.51 9.24 -16.42
CA ALA A 56 2.28 8.56 -16.04
C ALA A 56 2.20 7.14 -16.65
N ARG A 57 2.54 6.97 -17.93
CA ARG A 57 2.59 5.65 -18.57
C ARG A 57 3.66 4.73 -17.97
N SER A 58 4.84 5.25 -17.65
CA SER A 58 5.87 4.46 -16.96
C SER A 58 5.41 4.02 -15.56
N ARG A 59 4.77 4.91 -14.79
CA ARG A 59 4.18 4.55 -13.49
C ARG A 59 3.03 3.57 -13.63
N LEU A 60 2.23 3.68 -14.70
CA LEU A 60 1.15 2.75 -14.97
C LEU A 60 1.69 1.33 -15.19
N LYS A 61 2.79 1.19 -15.93
CA LYS A 61 3.46 -0.11 -16.11
C LYS A 61 4.05 -0.68 -14.82
N LEU A 62 4.55 0.18 -13.93
CA LEU A 62 4.98 -0.25 -12.60
C LEU A 62 3.79 -0.66 -11.72
N LEU A 63 2.67 0.06 -11.80
CA LEU A 63 1.44 -0.31 -11.10
C LEU A 63 0.95 -1.69 -11.57
N GLU A 64 0.89 -1.93 -12.88
CA GLU A 64 0.51 -3.21 -13.48
C GLU A 64 1.42 -4.36 -13.03
N ALA A 65 2.74 -4.14 -13.07
CA ALA A 65 3.72 -5.21 -12.84
C ALA A 65 4.05 -5.44 -11.35
N VAL A 66 3.94 -4.42 -10.50
CA VAL A 66 4.42 -4.44 -9.11
C VAL A 66 3.28 -4.26 -8.11
N CYS A 67 2.61 -3.10 -8.12
CA CYS A 67 1.64 -2.74 -7.09
C CYS A 67 0.38 -3.62 -7.15
N LEU A 68 -0.25 -3.71 -8.32
CA LEU A 68 -1.47 -4.47 -8.56
C LEU A 68 -1.38 -5.93 -8.11
N PRO A 69 -0.40 -6.74 -8.56
CA PRO A 69 -0.33 -8.14 -8.13
C PRO A 69 -0.13 -8.26 -6.61
N SER A 70 0.55 -7.31 -5.97
CA SER A 70 0.74 -7.34 -4.52
C SER A 70 -0.56 -7.15 -3.75
N LEU A 71 -1.50 -6.35 -4.26
CA LEU A 71 -2.81 -6.14 -3.64
C LEU A 71 -3.83 -7.21 -4.05
N GLN A 72 -3.79 -7.66 -5.31
CA GLN A 72 -4.66 -8.72 -5.81
C GLN A 72 -4.47 -10.04 -5.06
N HIS A 73 -3.24 -10.34 -4.64
CA HIS A 73 -2.90 -11.57 -3.92
C HIS A 73 -2.85 -11.38 -2.40
N GLN A 74 -3.43 -10.32 -1.83
CA GLN A 74 -3.44 -10.16 -0.37
C GLN A 74 -4.25 -11.27 0.29
N SER A 75 -3.60 -12.00 1.19
CA SER A 75 -4.25 -12.93 2.09
C SER A 75 -5.28 -12.18 2.92
N ILE A 76 -6.45 -12.79 3.05
CA ILE A 76 -7.56 -12.31 3.87
C ILE A 76 -7.95 -13.40 4.88
N PHE A 77 -8.60 -13.00 5.98
CA PHE A 77 -9.05 -13.97 6.96
C PHE A 77 -10.18 -14.84 6.40
N PHE A 78 -10.06 -16.15 6.54
CA PHE A 78 -11.20 -17.05 6.33
C PHE A 78 -12.26 -16.85 7.41
N GLN A 79 -13.52 -17.14 7.07
CA GLN A 79 -14.67 -16.98 7.96
C GLN A 79 -14.48 -17.59 9.36
N ASN A 80 -13.94 -18.81 9.45
CA ASN A 80 -13.69 -19.45 10.75
C ASN A 80 -12.65 -18.69 11.57
N LYS A 81 -11.62 -18.13 10.92
CA LYS A 81 -10.59 -17.34 11.59
C LYS A 81 -11.13 -16.00 12.03
N LEU A 82 -12.02 -15.38 11.25
CA LEU A 82 -12.74 -14.18 11.66
C LEU A 82 -13.56 -14.45 12.92
N LEU A 83 -14.36 -15.51 12.95
CA LEU A 83 -15.15 -15.87 14.12
C LEU A 83 -14.27 -16.08 15.36
N GLU A 84 -13.15 -16.79 15.22
CA GLU A 84 -12.18 -16.97 16.31
C GLU A 84 -11.59 -15.64 16.80
N LEU A 85 -11.21 -14.75 15.87
CA LEU A 85 -10.63 -13.44 16.19
C LEU A 85 -11.65 -12.50 16.85
N TYR A 86 -12.93 -12.61 16.51
CA TYR A 86 -13.96 -11.72 17.03
C TYR A 86 -14.77 -12.32 18.18
N GLU A 87 -14.58 -13.60 18.52
CA GLU A 87 -15.29 -14.30 19.61
C GLU A 87 -15.20 -13.55 20.94
N ASN A 88 -14.11 -12.84 21.13
CA ASN A 88 -13.80 -12.10 22.35
C ASN A 88 -13.88 -10.59 22.12
N THR A 89 -14.76 -10.11 21.25
CA THR A 89 -14.95 -8.68 21.00
C THR A 89 -16.43 -8.28 21.12
N LYS A 90 -16.73 -6.98 21.30
CA LYS A 90 -18.12 -6.47 21.29
C LYS A 90 -18.86 -6.74 19.97
N TRP A 91 -18.12 -7.00 18.88
CA TRP A 91 -18.67 -7.30 17.56
C TRP A 91 -18.91 -8.79 17.30
N LYS A 92 -18.73 -9.67 18.30
CA LYS A 92 -18.94 -11.13 18.16
C LYS A 92 -20.26 -11.46 17.47
N ASP A 93 -21.35 -10.88 17.96
CA ASP A 93 -22.69 -11.22 17.52
C ASP A 93 -22.95 -10.69 16.11
N GLU A 94 -22.43 -9.50 15.79
CA GLU A 94 -22.48 -8.91 14.45
C GLU A 94 -21.77 -9.83 13.43
N VAL A 95 -20.52 -10.20 13.70
CA VAL A 95 -19.72 -11.08 12.82
C VAL A 95 -20.35 -12.48 12.71
N SER A 96 -20.89 -13.01 13.80
CA SER A 96 -21.58 -14.31 13.80
C SER A 96 -22.86 -14.27 12.96
N SER A 97 -23.62 -13.17 13.05
CA SER A 97 -24.85 -12.98 12.27
C SER A 97 -24.55 -12.81 10.78
N MET A 98 -23.44 -12.15 10.43
CA MET A 98 -22.98 -12.05 9.04
C MET A 98 -22.56 -13.41 8.50
N ALA A 99 -21.81 -14.17 9.29
CA ALA A 99 -21.37 -15.52 8.92
C ALA A 99 -22.55 -16.45 8.63
N GLN A 100 -23.57 -16.44 9.49
CA GLN A 100 -24.80 -17.24 9.30
C GLN A 100 -25.62 -16.78 8.08
N ARG A 101 -25.66 -15.47 7.83
CA ARG A 101 -26.34 -14.93 6.65
C ARG A 101 -25.61 -15.31 5.35
N ALA A 102 -24.28 -15.31 5.37
CA ALA A 102 -23.46 -15.71 4.23
C ALA A 102 -23.60 -17.22 3.92
N SER A 103 -23.83 -18.07 4.92
CA SER A 103 -24.08 -19.51 4.68
C SER A 103 -25.47 -19.78 4.11
N ASN A 104 -26.45 -18.91 4.37
CA ASN A 104 -27.86 -19.14 4.03
C ASN A 104 -28.29 -18.44 2.74
N SER A 105 -27.58 -17.40 2.31
CA SER A 105 -27.92 -16.63 1.11
C SER A 105 -26.79 -16.69 0.08
N SER A 106 -27.14 -17.05 -1.14
CA SER A 106 -26.27 -16.95 -2.31
C SER A 106 -26.00 -15.50 -2.75
N SER A 107 -26.60 -14.49 -2.10
CA SER A 107 -26.56 -13.09 -2.53
C SER A 107 -26.15 -12.09 -1.44
N LEU A 108 -25.52 -12.52 -0.34
CA LEU A 108 -25.11 -11.57 0.69
C LEU A 108 -24.00 -10.64 0.18
N VAL A 109 -24.27 -9.34 0.19
CA VAL A 109 -23.28 -8.28 0.01
C VAL A 109 -22.54 -8.08 1.32
N VAL A 110 -21.23 -8.26 1.30
CA VAL A 110 -20.33 -7.96 2.42
C VAL A 110 -19.37 -6.87 1.95
N ASP A 111 -19.11 -5.87 2.79
CA ASP A 111 -18.13 -4.84 2.48
C ASP A 111 -16.74 -5.46 2.22
N PRO A 112 -15.84 -4.83 1.44
CA PRO A 112 -14.51 -5.34 1.27
C PRO A 112 -13.70 -5.25 2.57
N MET A 113 -12.78 -6.20 2.79
CA MET A 113 -11.94 -6.21 4.01
C MET A 113 -10.94 -5.04 4.08
N PHE A 114 -10.62 -4.46 2.92
CA PHE A 114 -9.91 -3.19 2.81
C PHE A 114 -10.35 -2.46 1.54
N LEU A 115 -10.18 -1.15 1.52
CA LEU A 115 -10.46 -0.29 0.37
C LEU A 115 -9.14 0.18 -0.25
N TRP A 116 -8.90 -0.12 -1.51
CA TRP A 116 -7.76 0.42 -2.26
C TRP A 116 -8.17 1.71 -2.97
N ILE A 117 -7.62 2.84 -2.51
CA ILE A 117 -7.97 4.18 -3.02
C ILE A 117 -6.76 4.73 -3.77
N ILE A 118 -6.92 4.90 -5.07
CA ILE A 118 -5.90 5.45 -5.96
C ILE A 118 -6.28 6.90 -6.24
N LYS A 119 -5.52 7.84 -5.69
CA LYS A 119 -5.69 9.27 -5.94
C LYS A 119 -4.89 9.69 -7.17
N VAL A 120 -5.60 10.25 -8.15
CA VAL A 120 -5.03 10.79 -9.38
C VAL A 120 -5.18 12.30 -9.45
N ASP A 121 -4.38 12.94 -10.30
CA ASP A 121 -4.62 14.34 -10.66
C ASP A 121 -5.98 14.47 -11.36
N PRO A 122 -6.86 15.39 -10.95
CA PRO A 122 -8.11 15.65 -11.67
C PRO A 122 -7.92 15.99 -13.16
N ASP A 123 -6.77 16.55 -13.53
CA ASP A 123 -6.43 16.93 -14.90
C ASP A 123 -5.58 15.86 -15.63
N ILE A 124 -5.59 14.62 -15.14
CA ILE A 124 -4.85 13.52 -15.78
C ILE A 124 -5.38 13.26 -17.20
N ASP A 125 -4.47 12.96 -18.12
CA ASP A 125 -4.81 12.60 -19.48
C ASP A 125 -5.85 11.45 -19.55
N ARG A 126 -6.91 11.65 -20.32
CA ARG A 126 -8.05 10.72 -20.40
C ARG A 126 -7.66 9.34 -20.93
N GLN A 127 -6.67 9.26 -21.82
CA GLN A 127 -6.21 7.98 -22.36
C GLN A 127 -5.44 7.20 -21.29
N ILE A 128 -4.61 7.88 -20.48
CA ILE A 128 -3.94 7.26 -19.33
C ILE A 128 -4.96 6.78 -18.29
N LEU A 129 -5.98 7.58 -18.02
CA LEU A 129 -7.05 7.21 -17.10
C LEU A 129 -7.82 5.97 -17.58
N LYS A 130 -8.11 5.89 -18.88
CA LYS A 130 -8.72 4.72 -19.50
C LYS A 130 -7.84 3.46 -19.34
N GLU A 131 -6.54 3.57 -19.64
CA GLU A 131 -5.59 2.47 -19.47
C GLU A 131 -5.49 2.02 -18.00
N LEU A 132 -5.52 2.97 -17.05
CA LEU A 132 -5.56 2.68 -15.61
C LEU A 132 -6.82 1.88 -15.22
N ASN A 133 -7.98 2.31 -15.71
CA ASN A 133 -9.24 1.60 -15.46
C ASN A 133 -9.21 0.17 -16.02
N GLU A 134 -8.71 -0.03 -17.23
CA GLU A 134 -8.59 -1.35 -17.86
C GLU A 134 -7.71 -2.31 -17.04
N ILE A 135 -6.60 -1.81 -16.49
CA ILE A 135 -5.68 -2.60 -15.65
C ILE A 135 -6.30 -2.96 -14.29
N LEU A 136 -7.15 -2.10 -13.74
CA LEU A 136 -7.79 -2.28 -12.43
C LEU A 136 -9.10 -3.07 -12.48
N GLU A 137 -9.60 -3.41 -13.66
CA GLU A 137 -10.81 -4.22 -13.86
C GLU A 137 -10.88 -5.48 -12.99
N PRO A 138 -9.80 -6.27 -12.82
CA PRO A 138 -9.82 -7.46 -11.96
C PRO A 138 -10.06 -7.19 -10.47
N VAL A 139 -9.88 -5.96 -10.01
CA VAL A 139 -9.93 -5.56 -8.58
C VAL A 139 -10.96 -4.46 -8.29
N LYS A 140 -11.84 -4.16 -9.26
CA LYS A 140 -12.86 -3.10 -9.16
C LYS A 140 -13.80 -3.18 -7.97
N HIS A 141 -13.96 -4.37 -7.39
CA HIS A 141 -14.88 -4.59 -6.27
C HIS A 141 -14.40 -4.00 -4.94
N PHE A 142 -13.11 -3.67 -4.83
CA PHE A 142 -12.52 -3.07 -3.63
C PHE A 142 -11.60 -1.89 -3.96
N THR A 143 -11.58 -1.44 -5.21
CA THR A 143 -10.71 -0.37 -5.70
C THR A 143 -11.51 0.84 -6.14
N LEU A 144 -11.01 2.03 -5.83
CA LEU A 144 -11.59 3.31 -6.21
C LEU A 144 -10.51 4.22 -6.80
N VAL A 145 -10.75 4.76 -8.00
CA VAL A 145 -9.88 5.79 -8.61
C VAL A 145 -10.57 7.15 -8.51
N VAL A 146 -9.90 8.10 -7.86
CA VAL A 146 -10.46 9.43 -7.55
C VAL A 146 -9.52 10.53 -7.99
N GLY A 147 -10.03 11.50 -8.75
CA GLY A 147 -9.35 12.75 -9.06
C GLY A 147 -9.29 13.65 -7.83
N SER A 148 -8.20 13.59 -7.07
CA SER A 148 -7.97 14.46 -5.90
C SER A 148 -6.48 14.62 -5.64
N ASN A 149 -6.04 15.87 -5.55
CA ASN A 149 -4.68 16.22 -5.13
C ASN A 149 -4.55 16.37 -3.59
N ASN A 150 -5.63 16.13 -2.84
CA ASN A 150 -5.60 16.18 -1.38
C ASN A 150 -4.94 14.94 -0.79
N ASN A 151 -3.92 15.17 0.03
CA ASN A 151 -3.06 14.14 0.57
C ASN A 151 -3.05 14.15 2.09
N PHE A 152 -4.03 13.46 2.65
CA PHE A 152 -4.18 13.23 4.08
C PHE A 152 -3.25 12.12 4.57
N GLY A 153 -3.09 12.05 5.90
CA GLY A 153 -2.35 11.00 6.58
C GLY A 153 -0.85 11.27 6.78
N VAL A 154 -0.12 10.18 7.03
CA VAL A 154 1.22 10.21 7.64
C VAL A 154 2.21 11.11 6.87
N GLY A 155 2.71 12.15 7.56
CA GLY A 155 3.81 12.99 7.11
C GLY A 155 3.52 13.98 5.99
N VAL A 156 2.25 14.33 5.71
CA VAL A 156 1.91 15.31 4.64
C VAL A 156 0.97 16.41 5.10
N LYS A 157 -0.29 16.08 5.41
CA LYS A 157 -1.30 17.03 5.84
C LYS A 157 -2.12 16.39 6.94
N ASN A 158 -2.44 17.17 7.98
CA ASN A 158 -3.37 16.73 9.01
C ASN A 158 -4.71 16.35 8.37
N GLY A 159 -5.33 15.34 8.96
CA GLY A 159 -6.55 14.74 8.47
C GLY A 159 -6.31 13.31 8.04
N GLY A 160 -7.37 12.52 8.07
CA GLY A 160 -7.33 11.10 7.78
C GLY A 160 -8.74 10.53 7.66
N TRP A 161 -8.82 9.21 7.72
CA TRP A 161 -10.11 8.53 7.82
C TRP A 161 -10.71 8.70 9.20
N ARG A 162 -9.90 8.75 10.26
CA ARG A 162 -10.37 8.87 11.64
C ARG A 162 -11.16 10.16 11.88
N ASP A 163 -10.62 11.31 11.49
CA ASP A 163 -11.30 12.60 11.67
C ASP A 163 -12.32 12.91 10.55
N GLY A 164 -12.40 12.05 9.55
CA GLY A 164 -13.36 12.12 8.45
C GLY A 164 -12.91 12.94 7.25
N GLN A 165 -11.81 13.70 7.31
CA GLN A 165 -11.42 14.55 6.17
C GLN A 165 -11.12 13.74 4.91
N ALA A 166 -10.44 12.60 5.05
CA ALA A 166 -10.12 11.74 3.90
C ALA A 166 -11.36 11.06 3.33
N GLY A 167 -12.31 10.63 4.17
CA GLY A 167 -13.57 10.03 3.72
C GLY A 167 -14.47 11.06 3.04
N GLN A 168 -14.57 12.27 3.59
CA GLN A 168 -15.33 13.37 3.00
C GLN A 168 -14.79 13.78 1.64
N ASP A 169 -13.46 13.87 1.46
CA ASP A 169 -12.83 14.14 0.15
C ASP A 169 -13.24 13.14 -0.93
N LEU A 170 -13.51 11.88 -0.57
CA LEU A 170 -14.03 10.87 -1.50
C LEU A 170 -15.52 11.06 -1.78
N LEU A 171 -16.33 11.34 -0.75
CA LEU A 171 -17.77 11.61 -0.92
C LEU A 171 -17.99 12.86 -1.77
N ASP A 172 -17.22 13.91 -1.55
CA ASP A 172 -17.24 15.13 -2.37
C ASP A 172 -16.83 14.81 -3.81
N ALA A 173 -15.82 13.94 -4.01
CA ALA A 173 -15.44 13.53 -5.36
C ALA A 173 -16.54 12.75 -6.10
N PHE A 174 -17.40 11.99 -5.40
CA PHE A 174 -18.59 11.40 -6.02
C PHE A 174 -19.60 12.47 -6.45
N GLN A 175 -19.82 13.49 -5.61
CA GLN A 175 -20.72 14.60 -5.93
C GLN A 175 -20.21 15.44 -7.11
N ASP A 176 -18.89 15.60 -7.20
CA ASP A 176 -18.22 16.38 -8.26
C ASP A 176 -17.93 15.58 -9.53
N GLU A 177 -18.41 14.34 -9.64
CA GLU A 177 -18.13 13.44 -10.79
C GLU A 177 -16.62 13.22 -11.05
N ARG A 178 -15.79 13.30 -10.00
CA ARG A 178 -14.34 13.08 -10.02
C ARG A 178 -13.93 11.65 -9.66
N VAL A 179 -14.87 10.72 -9.68
CA VAL A 179 -14.59 9.29 -9.52
C VAL A 179 -14.56 8.65 -10.90
N TYR A 180 -13.39 8.16 -11.30
CA TYR A 180 -13.13 7.72 -12.66
C TYR A 180 -13.20 6.21 -12.86
N PHE A 181 -13.05 5.47 -11.77
CA PHE A 181 -13.28 4.03 -11.75
C PHE A 181 -14.44 3.62 -10.83
N PRO A 182 -15.68 4.02 -11.13
CA PRO A 182 -16.88 3.45 -10.52
C PRO A 182 -17.71 2.62 -11.51
N GLU A 183 -17.21 2.28 -12.70
CA GLU A 183 -18.01 1.62 -13.74
C GLU A 183 -18.21 0.12 -13.49
N LEU A 184 -19.37 -0.20 -12.91
CA LEU A 184 -20.21 -1.22 -13.50
C LEU A 184 -21.13 -0.55 -14.56
N ALA A 185 -20.54 0.09 -15.57
CA ALA A 185 -21.25 0.78 -16.66
C ALA A 185 -21.91 -0.19 -17.64
N GLY A 186 -22.94 -0.87 -17.14
CA GLY A 186 -23.95 -1.49 -17.96
C GLY A 186 -25.31 -0.97 -17.53
N HIS A 187 -25.73 0.19 -18.04
CA HIS A 187 -27.10 0.73 -18.07
C HIS A 187 -28.00 0.70 -16.81
N ASP A 188 -27.53 0.21 -15.67
CA ASP A 188 -28.27 0.16 -14.42
C ASP A 188 -27.80 1.34 -13.57
N GLU A 189 -28.58 2.43 -13.60
CA GLU A 189 -28.35 3.68 -12.83
C GLU A 189 -28.13 3.44 -11.32
N ASN A 190 -28.39 2.22 -10.84
CA ASN A 190 -28.24 1.81 -9.45
C ASN A 190 -26.82 1.42 -9.03
N LEU A 191 -25.85 1.25 -9.93
CA LEU A 191 -24.61 0.53 -9.57
C LEU A 191 -23.42 1.42 -9.17
N GLY A 192 -23.33 2.63 -9.72
CA GLY A 192 -22.49 3.70 -9.16
C GLY A 192 -22.87 4.04 -7.71
N SER A 193 -24.10 3.69 -7.30
CA SER A 193 -24.52 3.76 -5.91
C SER A 193 -23.74 2.81 -5.00
N ASN A 194 -23.30 1.62 -5.44
CA ASN A 194 -22.75 0.65 -4.49
C ASN A 194 -21.41 1.10 -3.89
N MET A 195 -20.44 1.52 -4.70
CA MET A 195 -19.16 1.98 -4.15
C MET A 195 -19.33 3.27 -3.34
N HIS A 196 -20.17 4.20 -3.80
CA HIS A 196 -20.54 5.37 -3.00
C HIS A 196 -21.14 4.98 -1.64
N GLN A 197 -22.02 3.98 -1.62
CA GLN A 197 -22.61 3.44 -0.40
C GLN A 197 -21.58 2.74 0.49
N ILE A 198 -20.64 1.98 -0.06
CA ILE A 198 -19.52 1.37 0.67
C ILE A 198 -18.69 2.47 1.36
N ILE A 199 -18.30 3.51 0.62
CA ILE A 199 -17.52 4.63 1.17
C ILE A 199 -18.31 5.38 2.23
N ARG A 200 -19.60 5.65 1.99
CA ARG A 200 -20.48 6.31 2.97
C ARG A 200 -20.58 5.49 4.27
N ARG A 201 -20.83 4.19 4.17
CA ARG A 201 -20.88 3.29 5.35
C ARG A 201 -19.55 3.27 6.09
N ALA A 202 -18.43 3.15 5.39
CA ALA A 202 -17.10 3.18 6.00
C ALA A 202 -16.84 4.53 6.70
N TYR A 203 -17.22 5.64 6.06
CA TYR A 203 -17.12 6.97 6.62
C TYR A 203 -17.96 7.10 7.90
N GLU A 204 -19.24 6.76 7.87
CA GLU A 204 -20.15 6.85 9.03
C GLU A 204 -19.73 5.93 10.17
N ALA A 205 -19.21 4.74 9.85
CA ALA A 205 -18.78 3.77 10.86
C ALA A 205 -17.44 4.11 11.50
N ARG A 206 -16.68 5.09 10.99
CA ARG A 206 -15.35 5.44 11.50
C ARG A 206 -15.38 5.65 13.02
N ASP A 207 -16.38 6.33 13.56
CA ASP A 207 -16.46 6.69 14.97
C ASP A 207 -16.68 5.49 15.91
N ASP A 208 -17.16 4.35 15.39
CA ASP A 208 -17.41 3.11 16.15
C ASP A 208 -16.57 1.91 15.65
N ARG A 209 -15.57 2.14 14.80
CA ARG A 209 -14.72 1.09 14.25
C ARG A 209 -13.25 1.43 14.41
N VAL A 210 -12.39 0.42 14.42
CA VAL A 210 -10.94 0.63 14.32
C VAL A 210 -10.63 1.07 12.89
N VAL A 211 -9.77 2.08 12.73
CA VAL A 211 -9.40 2.63 11.42
C VAL A 211 -7.92 2.33 11.19
N LEU A 212 -7.58 1.76 10.03
CA LEU A 212 -6.22 1.54 9.56
C LEU A 212 -6.01 2.27 8.23
N GLU A 213 -4.92 3.01 8.13
CA GLU A 213 -4.55 3.76 6.93
C GLU A 213 -3.15 3.39 6.49
N THR A 214 -3.05 2.56 5.45
CA THR A 214 -1.80 2.10 4.87
C THR A 214 -1.44 2.96 3.66
N ARG A 215 -0.18 3.38 3.57
CA ARG A 215 0.36 4.08 2.40
C ARG A 215 1.10 3.12 1.48
N LEU A 216 0.89 3.28 0.17
CA LEU A 216 1.56 2.51 -0.86
C LEU A 216 1.78 3.36 -2.11
N ASP A 217 3.03 3.60 -2.51
CA ASP A 217 3.32 4.29 -3.76
C ASP A 217 2.96 3.38 -4.96
N ALA A 218 2.54 3.96 -6.08
CA ALA A 218 2.01 3.20 -7.23
C ALA A 218 3.02 2.25 -7.88
N ASP A 219 4.31 2.42 -7.59
CA ASP A 219 5.42 1.60 -8.07
C ASP A 219 6.01 0.67 -7.00
N ASP A 220 5.47 0.69 -5.78
CA ASP A 220 5.89 -0.18 -4.69
C ASP A 220 4.88 -1.33 -4.46
N ALA A 221 5.26 -2.30 -3.64
CA ALA A 221 4.42 -3.43 -3.25
C ALA A 221 4.59 -3.78 -1.77
N ILE A 222 3.56 -4.41 -1.20
CA ILE A 222 3.58 -4.99 0.14
C ILE A 222 3.42 -6.50 0.07
N ASN A 223 3.94 -7.21 1.06
CA ASN A 223 3.88 -8.67 1.07
C ASN A 223 2.41 -9.15 1.10
N VAL A 224 2.11 -10.25 0.42
CA VAL A 224 0.77 -10.86 0.35
C VAL A 224 0.17 -11.19 1.72
N GLU A 225 0.97 -11.35 2.76
CA GLU A 225 0.47 -11.58 4.13
C GLU A 225 0.34 -10.30 4.96
N TYR A 226 0.78 -9.15 4.46
CA TYR A 226 0.94 -7.93 5.23
C TYR A 226 -0.37 -7.43 5.84
N ILE A 227 -1.43 -7.30 5.04
CA ILE A 227 -2.72 -6.78 5.51
C ILE A 227 -3.32 -7.67 6.60
N THR A 228 -3.28 -9.00 6.40
CA THR A 228 -3.78 -9.95 7.41
C THR A 228 -3.01 -9.85 8.74
N GLN A 229 -1.68 -9.76 8.69
CA GLN A 229 -0.89 -9.62 9.93
C GLN A 229 -1.17 -8.29 10.63
N LEU A 230 -1.23 -7.20 9.86
CA LEU A 230 -1.55 -5.87 10.35
C LEU A 230 -2.92 -5.83 11.04
N GLN A 231 -3.98 -6.34 10.40
CA GLN A 231 -5.31 -6.38 10.97
C GLN A 231 -5.35 -7.24 12.24
N ARG A 232 -4.68 -8.40 12.27
CA ARG A 232 -4.57 -9.23 13.48
C ARG A 232 -3.95 -8.46 14.64
N MET A 233 -2.91 -7.69 14.37
CA MET A 233 -2.22 -6.89 15.38
C MET A 233 -3.06 -5.69 15.83
N ALA A 234 -3.79 -5.06 14.92
CA ALA A 234 -4.74 -4.00 15.25
C ALA A 234 -5.81 -4.51 16.21
N LEU A 235 -6.42 -5.67 15.94
CA LEU A 235 -7.41 -6.28 16.84
C LEU A 235 -6.85 -6.52 18.25
N LYS A 236 -5.60 -6.98 18.33
CA LYS A 236 -4.95 -7.25 19.62
C LYS A 236 -4.68 -5.97 20.42
N ASN A 237 -4.31 -4.88 19.76
CA ASN A 237 -3.74 -3.71 20.42
C ASN A 237 -4.64 -2.47 20.46
N LEU A 238 -5.60 -2.33 19.54
CA LEU A 238 -6.45 -1.14 19.38
C LEU A 238 -7.90 -1.33 19.82
N ILE A 239 -8.32 -2.55 20.17
CA ILE A 239 -9.66 -2.79 20.75
C ILE A 239 -9.55 -2.74 22.27
N ASP A 240 -10.35 -1.88 22.91
CA ASP A 240 -10.45 -1.74 24.37
C ASP A 240 -10.64 -3.12 25.03
N ALA A 241 -9.99 -3.35 26.17
CA ALA A 241 -10.16 -4.55 26.96
C ALA A 241 -11.57 -4.73 27.52
N LYS A 242 -12.32 -3.64 27.74
CA LYS A 242 -13.75 -3.71 28.11
C LYS A 242 -14.58 -4.32 26.98
N ASP A 243 -14.19 -3.98 25.76
CA ASP A 243 -14.79 -4.48 24.54
C ASP A 243 -14.10 -5.74 24.02
N SER A 244 -13.05 -6.22 24.71
CA SER A 244 -12.34 -7.43 24.31
C SER A 244 -11.59 -8.19 25.40
N LYS A 245 -11.79 -9.51 25.45
CA LYS A 245 -11.05 -10.42 26.36
C LYS A 245 -9.62 -10.74 25.89
N PHE A 246 -9.08 -10.03 24.90
CA PHE A 246 -7.69 -10.22 24.47
C PHE A 246 -6.72 -9.75 25.56
N ILE A 247 -6.29 -10.68 26.41
CA ILE A 247 -5.20 -10.48 27.35
C ILE A 247 -3.89 -10.49 26.56
N ARG A 248 -3.10 -9.42 26.68
CA ARG A 248 -1.76 -9.36 26.10
C ARG A 248 -0.87 -10.32 26.89
N LYS A 249 -0.77 -11.58 26.46
CA LYS A 249 0.30 -12.47 26.93
C LYS A 249 1.61 -11.88 26.42
N ARG A 250 2.44 -11.32 27.30
CA ARG A 250 3.86 -11.17 27.01
C ARG A 250 4.42 -12.57 26.77
N ASN A 251 5.27 -12.71 25.76
CA ASN A 251 5.85 -14.01 25.40
C ASN A 251 6.97 -14.45 26.35
N ASP A 252 7.12 -13.80 27.51
CA ASP A 252 8.25 -14.00 28.41
C ASP A 252 7.72 -14.31 29.81
N ASP A 253 8.38 -15.27 30.47
CA ASP A 253 8.18 -15.76 31.84
C ASP A 253 8.45 -14.68 32.93
N ASP A 254 8.21 -13.41 32.63
CA ASP A 254 8.32 -12.32 33.58
C ASP A 254 7.04 -12.29 34.44
N ASP A 255 7.08 -13.03 35.56
CA ASP A 255 6.07 -13.07 36.62
C ASP A 255 5.74 -11.69 37.24
N ASP A 256 6.45 -10.63 36.85
CA ASP A 256 6.30 -9.27 37.40
C ASP A 256 5.30 -8.38 36.64
N SER A 257 4.64 -8.87 35.58
CA SER A 257 3.61 -8.07 34.91
C SER A 257 2.33 -7.97 35.75
N THR A 258 1.97 -6.75 36.15
CA THR A 258 0.73 -6.52 36.89
C THR A 258 -0.50 -6.78 35.99
N PRO A 259 -1.63 -7.25 36.54
CA PRO A 259 -2.86 -7.43 35.77
C PRO A 259 -3.31 -6.15 35.02
N GLU A 260 -2.98 -4.98 35.55
CA GLU A 260 -3.28 -3.67 34.97
C GLU A 260 -2.44 -3.38 33.72
N GLN A 261 -1.17 -3.80 33.68
CA GLN A 261 -0.33 -3.70 32.49
C GLN A 261 -0.76 -4.66 31.38
N ALA A 262 -1.32 -5.82 31.73
CA ALA A 262 -1.86 -6.78 30.76
C ALA A 262 -3.11 -6.27 30.01
N ILE A 263 -3.71 -5.18 30.50
CA ILE A 263 -4.94 -4.55 29.99
C ILE A 263 -4.64 -3.31 29.14
N GLN A 264 -3.41 -2.77 29.14
CA GLN A 264 -3.10 -1.57 28.37
C GLN A 264 -3.35 -1.80 26.86
N LYS A 265 -4.11 -0.87 26.27
CA LYS A 265 -4.39 -0.78 24.84
C LYS A 265 -3.88 0.54 24.31
N ALA A 266 -3.52 0.54 23.03
CA ALA A 266 -3.08 1.77 22.39
C ALA A 266 -4.28 2.52 21.81
N ASN A 267 -4.23 3.85 21.92
CA ASN A 267 -5.11 4.76 21.20
C ASN A 267 -4.72 4.82 19.72
N TRP A 268 -3.42 4.74 19.42
CA TRP A 268 -2.91 4.74 18.05
C TRP A 268 -1.59 3.96 17.95
N ILE A 269 -1.28 3.40 16.78
CA ILE A 269 -0.01 2.69 16.54
C ILE A 269 0.47 2.98 15.11
N TYR A 270 1.79 3.16 14.96
CA TYR A 270 2.47 3.07 13.67
C TYR A 270 2.98 1.66 13.41
N TRP A 271 2.80 1.16 12.20
CA TRP A 271 3.44 -0.06 11.70
C TRP A 271 4.40 0.27 10.57
N CYS A 272 5.62 -0.24 10.69
CA CYS A 272 6.66 -0.10 9.68
C CYS A 272 7.20 -1.46 9.26
N ALA A 273 7.42 -1.64 7.96
CA ALA A 273 8.04 -2.84 7.42
C ALA A 273 9.44 -3.05 8.04
N GLN A 274 9.72 -4.28 8.51
CA GLN A 274 11.03 -4.64 9.04
C GLN A 274 12.08 -4.58 7.93
N ALA A 275 11.89 -5.36 6.87
CA ALA A 275 12.80 -5.42 5.75
C ALA A 275 12.06 -5.26 4.42
N HIS A 276 12.79 -4.81 3.40
CA HIS A 276 12.27 -4.66 2.06
C HIS A 276 13.25 -5.13 1.01
N LEU A 277 12.70 -5.49 -0.15
CA LEU A 277 13.47 -5.66 -1.38
C LEU A 277 13.51 -4.34 -2.12
N GLU A 278 14.65 -4.01 -2.73
CA GLU A 278 14.75 -2.92 -3.70
C GLU A 278 15.04 -3.53 -5.06
N TRP A 279 14.15 -3.27 -6.01
CA TRP A 279 14.28 -3.70 -7.39
C TRP A 279 14.75 -2.56 -8.27
N ASN A 280 15.82 -2.82 -9.01
CA ASN A 280 16.37 -1.92 -10.00
C ASN A 280 16.09 -2.56 -11.37
N PRO A 281 15.17 -1.98 -12.17
CA PRO A 281 14.86 -2.53 -13.49
C PRO A 281 16.12 -2.51 -14.35
N SER A 282 16.39 -3.62 -15.06
CA SER A 282 17.45 -3.67 -16.06
C SER A 282 16.84 -3.76 -17.44
N SER A 283 17.24 -2.87 -18.34
CA SER A 283 16.86 -2.97 -19.75
C SER A 283 17.86 -3.84 -20.52
N PRO A 284 17.45 -4.55 -21.59
CA PRO A 284 18.37 -5.27 -22.48
C PRO A 284 19.54 -4.43 -22.99
N PHE A 285 19.35 -3.11 -23.11
CA PHE A 285 20.42 -2.16 -23.46
C PHE A 285 21.59 -2.18 -22.47
N TYR A 286 21.34 -2.50 -21.20
CA TYR A 286 22.33 -2.47 -20.11
C TYR A 286 22.60 -3.84 -19.49
N ASN A 287 21.74 -4.82 -19.75
CA ASN A 287 21.91 -6.19 -19.27
C ASN A 287 21.69 -7.22 -20.40
N PRO A 288 22.77 -7.76 -20.99
CA PRO A 288 22.66 -8.70 -22.10
C PRO A 288 22.00 -10.03 -21.71
N ASN A 289 21.88 -10.34 -20.41
CA ASN A 289 21.23 -11.56 -19.94
C ASN A 289 19.69 -11.50 -20.01
N ASN A 290 19.14 -10.33 -20.32
CA ASN A 290 17.71 -10.12 -20.50
C ASN A 290 16.87 -10.58 -19.29
N ASP A 291 17.36 -10.26 -18.09
CA ASP A 291 16.71 -10.62 -16.82
C ASP A 291 15.69 -9.57 -16.36
N ALA A 292 14.92 -9.90 -15.33
CA ALA A 292 13.86 -9.05 -14.79
C ALA A 292 14.40 -7.84 -13.98
N GLY A 293 15.70 -7.62 -13.91
CA GLY A 293 16.34 -6.60 -13.09
C GLY A 293 16.96 -7.15 -11.80
N LEU A 294 17.77 -6.30 -11.16
CA LEU A 294 18.48 -6.66 -9.94
C LEU A 294 17.63 -6.37 -8.71
N VAL A 295 17.54 -7.34 -7.81
CA VAL A 295 16.87 -7.21 -6.53
C VAL A 295 17.88 -7.32 -5.39
N THR A 296 17.83 -6.36 -4.47
CA THR A 296 18.70 -6.29 -3.29
C THR A 296 17.85 -6.28 -2.03
N LEU A 297 18.27 -7.03 -1.00
CA LEU A 297 17.60 -7.04 0.31
C LEU A 297 18.15 -5.93 1.20
N PHE A 298 17.24 -5.17 1.82
CA PHE A 298 17.55 -4.14 2.81
C PHE A 298 16.82 -4.45 4.11
N GLY A 299 17.57 -4.54 5.22
CA GLY A 299 17.02 -4.85 6.55
C GLY A 299 17.43 -3.83 7.60
N ARG A 300 17.45 -2.53 7.27
CA ARG A 300 17.80 -1.47 8.23
C ARG A 300 16.52 -0.92 8.89
N PHE A 301 16.50 -0.90 10.22
CA PHE A 301 15.31 -0.54 11.02
C PHE A 301 15.32 0.87 11.60
N ASN A 302 16.26 1.73 11.19
CA ASN A 302 16.39 3.05 11.82
C ASN A 302 15.44 4.12 11.25
N TYR A 303 14.55 3.74 10.33
CA TYR A 303 13.50 4.60 9.79
C TYR A 303 12.39 3.76 9.16
N CYS A 304 11.22 4.37 8.93
CA CYS A 304 10.12 3.73 8.23
C CYS A 304 10.18 4.04 6.73
N ILE A 305 10.00 3.01 5.90
CA ILE A 305 9.80 3.17 4.46
C ILE A 305 8.32 3.42 4.16
N THR A 306 8.02 4.07 3.03
CA THR A 306 6.64 4.33 2.60
C THR A 306 5.79 3.08 2.42
N PRO A 307 6.21 2.04 1.66
CA PRO A 307 5.32 0.91 1.39
C PRO A 307 5.02 0.12 2.64
N GLY A 308 3.73 0.02 2.93
CA GLY A 308 3.23 -0.65 4.12
C GLY A 308 3.21 0.24 5.36
N LEU A 309 3.76 1.46 5.31
CA LEU A 309 3.63 2.41 6.42
C LEU A 309 2.16 2.59 6.74
N THR A 310 1.78 2.15 7.94
CA THR A 310 0.41 2.16 8.38
C THR A 310 0.29 2.88 9.70
N ILE A 311 -0.75 3.68 9.81
CA ILE A 311 -1.23 4.18 11.09
C ILE A 311 -2.57 3.52 11.41
N GLY A 312 -2.80 3.22 12.68
CA GLY A 312 -4.08 2.70 13.12
C GLY A 312 -4.57 3.43 14.36
N TYR A 313 -5.88 3.54 14.45
CA TYR A 313 -6.59 4.33 15.44
C TYR A 313 -7.62 3.46 16.14
N ALA A 314 -7.53 3.40 17.47
CA ALA A 314 -8.61 2.87 18.30
C ALA A 314 -9.87 3.76 18.19
N VAL A 315 -10.98 3.22 18.67
CA VAL A 315 -12.25 3.95 18.80
C VAL A 315 -12.06 5.08 19.82
N GLY A 316 -12.50 6.29 19.47
CA GLY A 316 -12.40 7.48 20.33
C GLY A 316 -11.06 8.24 20.23
N THR A 317 -10.09 7.75 19.46
CA THR A 317 -8.84 8.49 19.22
C THR A 317 -9.07 9.67 18.29
N GLU A 318 -8.66 10.87 18.70
CA GLU A 318 -8.70 12.06 17.85
C GLU A 318 -7.39 12.20 17.06
N GLU A 319 -7.47 12.66 15.81
CA GLU A 319 -6.29 12.83 14.93
C GLU A 319 -5.23 13.78 15.54
N LYS A 320 -5.67 14.82 16.24
CA LYS A 320 -4.78 15.79 16.91
C LYS A 320 -3.90 15.17 18.00
N ASP A 321 -4.29 14.00 18.52
CA ASP A 321 -3.56 13.28 19.57
C ASP A 321 -2.50 12.32 18.99
N VAL A 322 -2.40 12.24 17.65
CA VAL A 322 -1.45 11.40 16.95
C VAL A 322 -0.32 12.24 16.35
N PRO A 323 0.95 11.97 16.68
CA PRO A 323 2.05 12.78 16.17
C PRO A 323 2.29 12.53 14.68
N HIS A 324 2.25 13.58 13.86
CA HIS A 324 2.54 13.51 12.43
C HIS A 324 4.01 13.78 12.14
N HIS A 325 4.75 12.73 11.82
CA HIS A 325 6.14 12.81 11.39
C HIS A 325 6.30 12.38 9.94
N GLU A 326 7.31 12.93 9.24
CA GLU A 326 7.78 12.35 7.99
C GLU A 326 8.21 10.90 8.22
N HIS A 327 8.01 10.02 7.25
CA HIS A 327 8.27 8.58 7.39
C HIS A 327 9.71 8.25 7.84
N THR A 328 10.69 9.09 7.48
CA THR A 328 12.08 8.93 7.92
C THR A 328 12.31 9.29 9.39
N GLN A 329 11.44 10.12 9.97
CA GLN A 329 11.51 10.63 11.33
C GLN A 329 10.67 9.82 12.32
N ILE A 330 9.71 9.02 11.86
CA ILE A 330 8.84 8.20 12.74
C ILE A 330 9.65 7.36 13.73
N TYR A 331 10.67 6.63 13.26
CA TYR A 331 11.49 5.79 14.13
C TYR A 331 12.28 6.58 15.19
N PRO A 332 13.11 7.59 14.84
CA PRO A 332 13.84 8.35 15.84
C PRO A 332 12.91 9.10 16.81
N GLU A 333 11.78 9.62 16.33
CA GLU A 333 10.85 10.40 17.14
C GLU A 333 10.03 9.54 18.11
N ILE A 334 9.61 8.33 17.70
CA ILE A 334 8.73 7.49 18.51
C ILE A 334 9.52 6.44 19.31
N ALA A 335 10.48 5.75 18.68
CA ALA A 335 11.18 4.63 19.30
C ALA A 335 12.45 5.03 20.07
N LEU A 336 13.14 6.10 19.66
CA LEU A 336 14.41 6.49 20.29
C LEU A 336 14.26 7.61 21.33
N LYS A 337 13.26 8.51 21.19
CA LYS A 337 13.01 9.54 22.20
C LYS A 337 12.46 8.93 23.49
N SER A 338 13.04 9.30 24.62
CA SER A 338 12.53 8.89 25.94
C SER A 338 11.13 9.47 26.22
N ASP A 339 10.31 8.75 26.97
CA ASP A 339 8.97 9.21 27.41
C ASP A 339 9.01 10.58 28.10
N ARG A 340 10.07 10.87 28.87
CA ARG A 340 10.25 12.17 29.52
C ARG A 340 10.41 13.30 28.51
N GLN A 341 11.17 13.06 27.44
CA GLN A 341 11.36 14.06 26.39
C GLN A 341 10.07 14.23 25.58
N ARG A 342 9.40 13.14 25.22
CA ARG A 342 8.10 13.19 24.50
C ARG A 342 7.04 13.97 25.29
N LYS A 343 6.90 13.70 26.59
CA LYS A 343 6.01 14.47 27.48
C LYS A 343 6.35 15.96 27.54
N LYS A 344 7.64 16.31 27.54
CA LYS A 344 8.09 17.72 27.49
C LYS A 344 7.72 18.39 26.16
N ASP A 345 7.72 17.63 25.08
CA ASP A 345 7.34 18.08 23.73
C ASP A 345 5.80 18.13 23.55
N GLY A 346 5.01 17.77 24.57
CA GLY A 346 3.55 17.78 24.54
C GLY A 346 2.92 16.53 23.90
N ASP A 347 3.72 15.49 23.65
CA ASP A 347 3.22 14.22 23.13
C ASP A 347 2.49 13.44 24.21
N VAL A 348 1.19 13.25 24.00
CA VAL A 348 0.28 12.52 24.91
C VAL A 348 0.54 11.02 24.92
N GLY A 349 1.32 10.51 23.97
CA GLY A 349 1.61 9.10 23.77
C GLY A 349 0.41 8.32 23.22
N CYS A 350 0.64 7.07 22.86
CA CYS A 350 -0.43 6.19 22.40
C CYS A 350 -1.14 5.44 23.55
N GLY A 351 -0.84 5.72 24.81
CA GLY A 351 -1.34 4.95 25.94
C GLY A 351 -0.45 3.78 26.39
N PHE A 352 0.60 3.44 25.62
CA PHE A 352 1.63 2.50 26.08
C PHE A 352 2.76 3.20 26.84
N THR A 353 3.38 2.44 27.76
CA THR A 353 4.61 2.82 28.46
C THR A 353 5.54 1.60 28.50
N PRO A 354 6.70 1.63 27.83
CA PRO A 354 7.30 2.80 27.19
C PRO A 354 6.59 3.21 25.89
N ALA A 355 6.66 4.49 25.54
CA ALA A 355 5.99 5.04 24.36
C ALA A 355 6.65 4.57 23.04
N SER A 356 7.82 3.93 23.10
CA SER A 356 8.41 3.20 21.98
C SER A 356 7.52 2.06 21.47
N GLU A 357 6.63 1.51 22.31
CA GLU A 357 5.65 0.50 21.89
C GLU A 357 4.55 1.07 20.97
N CYS A 358 4.45 2.40 20.82
CA CYS A 358 3.56 3.04 19.85
C CYS A 358 4.03 2.87 18.40
N LEU A 359 5.24 2.34 18.18
CA LEU A 359 5.78 1.97 16.89
C LEU A 359 6.05 0.46 16.86
N TRP A 360 5.40 -0.24 15.95
CA TRP A 360 5.60 -1.66 15.73
C TRP A 360 6.36 -1.93 14.43
N ILE A 361 7.43 -2.72 14.52
CA ILE A 361 8.16 -3.21 13.35
C ILE A 361 7.56 -4.55 12.90
N VAL A 362 6.91 -4.57 11.73
CA VAL A 362 6.25 -5.77 11.19
C VAL A 362 7.32 -6.75 10.75
N ASP A 363 7.56 -7.75 11.61
CA ASP A 363 8.59 -8.77 11.46
C ASP A 363 8.06 -10.09 10.88
N ASN A 364 6.74 -10.22 10.80
CA ASN A 364 6.05 -11.27 10.09
C ASN A 364 5.05 -10.67 9.09
N PRO A 365 5.26 -10.82 7.77
CA PRO A 365 6.38 -11.53 7.14
C PRO A 365 7.70 -10.74 7.24
N LYS A 366 8.82 -11.46 7.37
CA LYS A 366 10.18 -10.89 7.56
C LYS A 366 10.56 -9.86 6.49
N ILE A 367 10.11 -10.08 5.26
CA ILE A 367 10.27 -9.13 4.14
C ILE A 367 8.87 -8.66 3.79
N SER A 368 8.54 -7.45 4.24
CA SER A 368 7.17 -6.95 4.24
C SER A 368 6.88 -6.02 3.07
N ALA A 369 7.91 -5.51 2.39
CA ALA A 369 7.75 -4.58 1.28
C ALA A 369 8.73 -4.85 0.13
N PHE A 370 8.36 -4.34 -1.04
CA PHE A 370 9.13 -4.36 -2.27
C PHE A 370 9.10 -2.96 -2.86
N ARG A 371 10.28 -2.36 -3.10
CA ARG A 371 10.43 -1.00 -3.58
C ARG A 371 10.95 -0.97 -4.99
N SER A 372 10.26 -0.28 -5.89
CA SER A 372 10.82 -0.01 -7.21
C SER A 372 11.78 1.18 -7.12
N ARG A 373 13.02 0.96 -7.56
CA ARG A 373 14.05 1.98 -7.75
C ARG A 373 14.16 2.33 -9.23
N SER A 374 13.01 2.60 -9.84
CA SER A 374 12.93 3.05 -11.22
C SER A 374 13.20 4.56 -11.32
N MET A 375 13.30 5.01 -12.58
CA MET A 375 13.36 6.41 -12.95
C MET A 375 12.09 7.23 -12.71
N THR A 376 11.00 6.62 -12.25
CA THR A 376 9.76 7.33 -11.88
C THR A 376 9.72 7.73 -10.42
N SER A 377 10.65 7.20 -9.61
CA SER A 377 10.75 7.44 -8.17
C SER A 377 11.46 8.76 -7.88
N ALA A 378 11.04 9.50 -6.85
CA ALA A 378 11.72 10.72 -6.40
C ALA A 378 13.11 10.45 -5.78
N GLY A 379 13.34 9.22 -5.29
CA GLY A 379 14.58 8.82 -4.64
C GLY A 379 15.73 8.50 -5.59
N MET A 380 15.42 8.11 -6.83
CA MET A 380 16.35 8.00 -7.96
C MET A 380 17.71 7.34 -7.66
N PHE A 381 17.73 6.31 -6.82
CA PHE A 381 19.00 5.65 -6.46
C PHE A 381 19.51 4.82 -7.64
N ASN A 382 20.78 4.99 -8.02
CA ASN A 382 21.48 4.26 -9.11
C ASN A 382 20.94 4.43 -10.54
N ILE A 383 20.25 5.52 -10.86
CA ILE A 383 19.75 5.76 -12.23
C ILE A 383 20.87 6.00 -13.23
N GLU A 384 21.92 6.73 -12.85
CA GLU A 384 23.08 6.99 -13.71
C GLU A 384 23.82 5.71 -14.14
N ALA A 385 23.65 4.62 -13.39
CA ALA A 385 24.25 3.32 -13.67
C ALA A 385 23.27 2.37 -14.36
N ALA A 386 22.16 2.89 -14.90
CA ALA A 386 21.10 2.12 -15.53
C ALA A 386 20.61 0.92 -14.69
N GLY A 387 20.51 1.13 -13.38
CA GLY A 387 20.08 0.10 -12.43
C GLY A 387 21.18 -0.86 -11.97
N VAL A 388 22.41 -0.76 -12.50
CA VAL A 388 23.57 -1.49 -11.96
C VAL A 388 24.00 -0.81 -10.67
N PRO A 389 24.00 -1.48 -9.49
CA PRO A 389 24.52 -0.87 -8.29
C PRO A 389 25.99 -0.56 -8.47
N SER A 390 26.42 0.61 -8.03
CA SER A 390 27.83 1.00 -7.98
C SER A 390 28.73 -0.02 -7.27
N ASN A 391 28.15 -0.86 -6.39
CA ASN A 391 28.82 -1.92 -5.64
C ASN A 391 28.33 -3.34 -5.98
N GLY A 392 27.87 -3.59 -7.22
CA GLY A 392 27.33 -4.87 -7.66
C GLY A 392 28.35 -6.02 -7.62
N ASN A 393 28.61 -6.59 -6.43
CA ASN A 393 29.39 -7.80 -6.29
C ASN A 393 28.64 -8.99 -6.91
N SER A 394 29.34 -9.93 -7.55
CA SER A 394 28.78 -11.12 -8.21
C SER A 394 27.83 -11.93 -7.31
N ARG A 395 28.04 -11.87 -5.98
CA ARG A 395 27.15 -12.46 -4.98
C ARG A 395 25.71 -11.92 -5.05
N ASN A 396 25.52 -10.63 -5.33
CA ASN A 396 24.20 -10.01 -5.41
C ASN A 396 23.41 -10.51 -6.63
N LEU A 397 24.08 -10.74 -7.76
CA LEU A 397 23.45 -11.29 -8.97
C LEU A 397 22.91 -12.70 -8.74
N ALA A 398 23.71 -13.58 -8.14
CA ALA A 398 23.29 -14.95 -7.83
C ALA A 398 22.13 -14.99 -6.83
N TYR A 399 22.13 -14.09 -5.84
CA TYR A 399 21.03 -13.96 -4.88
C TYR A 399 19.76 -13.41 -5.52
N SER A 400 19.86 -12.34 -6.33
CA SER A 400 18.75 -11.78 -7.10
C SER A 400 18.08 -12.83 -7.98
N LYS A 401 18.86 -13.63 -8.71
CA LYS A 401 18.34 -14.73 -9.54
C LYS A 401 17.54 -15.74 -8.71
N LYS A 402 18.01 -16.11 -7.51
CA LYS A 402 17.27 -17.00 -6.61
C LYS A 402 15.96 -16.37 -6.11
N LEU A 403 15.94 -15.05 -5.87
CA LEU A 403 14.71 -14.35 -5.48
C LEU A 403 13.67 -14.37 -6.60
N TRP A 404 14.07 -14.10 -7.84
CA TRP A 404 13.19 -14.16 -9.02
C TRP A 404 12.69 -15.57 -9.33
N GLN A 405 13.46 -16.62 -9.00
CA GLN A 405 13.06 -18.01 -9.21
C GLN A 405 11.88 -18.50 -8.34
N GLY A 406 11.29 -17.64 -7.50
CA GLY A 406 10.00 -17.95 -6.88
C GLY A 406 9.64 -17.13 -5.65
N ASN A 407 10.61 -16.56 -4.93
CA ASN A 407 10.32 -15.84 -3.69
C ASN A 407 9.55 -14.53 -3.96
N ILE A 408 9.91 -13.78 -5.01
CA ILE A 408 9.23 -12.52 -5.32
C ILE A 408 7.77 -12.75 -5.71
N GLN A 409 7.50 -13.72 -6.57
CA GLN A 409 6.13 -14.10 -6.93
C GLN A 409 5.36 -14.63 -5.72
N LYS A 410 5.99 -15.45 -4.88
CA LYS A 410 5.34 -15.98 -3.66
C LYS A 410 5.02 -14.87 -2.66
N TRP A 411 5.94 -13.94 -2.44
CA TRP A 411 5.81 -12.92 -1.39
C TRP A 411 5.01 -11.71 -1.82
N PHE A 412 4.98 -11.37 -3.12
CA PHE A 412 4.38 -10.14 -3.63
C PHE A 412 3.45 -10.35 -4.82
N GLY A 413 3.28 -11.57 -5.32
CA GLY A 413 2.52 -11.84 -6.55
C GLY A 413 3.21 -11.39 -7.85
N ILE A 414 4.39 -10.76 -7.77
CA ILE A 414 5.09 -10.16 -8.91
C ILE A 414 5.77 -11.26 -9.73
N SER A 415 5.39 -11.41 -11.00
CA SER A 415 6.05 -12.33 -11.92
C SER A 415 7.31 -11.72 -12.52
N SER A 416 8.31 -12.56 -12.80
CA SER A 416 9.56 -12.10 -13.42
C SER A 416 9.33 -11.58 -14.85
N GLU A 417 8.35 -12.14 -15.55
CA GLU A 417 7.96 -11.81 -16.90
C GLU A 417 7.34 -10.42 -16.97
N LYS A 418 6.43 -10.07 -16.05
CA LYS A 418 5.81 -8.74 -15.99
C LYS A 418 6.78 -7.67 -15.51
N ALA A 419 7.63 -7.99 -14.53
CA ALA A 419 8.70 -7.07 -14.12
C ALA A 419 9.67 -6.76 -15.27
N LYS A 420 10.00 -7.77 -16.08
CA LYS A 420 10.81 -7.61 -17.29
C LYS A 420 10.10 -6.76 -18.36
N GLU A 421 8.82 -7.02 -18.65
CA GLU A 421 8.03 -6.19 -19.57
C GLU A 421 8.04 -4.72 -19.15
N ALA A 422 7.85 -4.45 -17.86
CA ALA A 422 7.92 -3.09 -17.32
C ALA A 422 9.33 -2.48 -17.46
N ALA A 423 10.39 -3.27 -17.23
CA ALA A 423 11.77 -2.81 -17.41
C ALA A 423 12.10 -2.48 -18.88
N GLU A 424 11.65 -3.31 -19.82
CA GLU A 424 11.78 -3.07 -21.25
C GLU A 424 11.02 -1.80 -21.67
N PHE A 425 9.79 -1.62 -21.18
CA PHE A 425 8.99 -0.42 -21.43
C PHE A 425 9.65 0.86 -20.91
N MET A 426 10.21 0.82 -19.69
CA MET A 426 10.94 1.96 -19.12
C MET A 426 12.21 2.25 -19.91
N GLY A 427 12.91 1.21 -20.38
CA GLY A 427 14.09 1.37 -21.24
C GLY A 427 13.74 2.03 -22.58
N SER A 428 12.65 1.63 -23.23
CA SER A 428 12.24 2.20 -24.51
C SER A 428 11.67 3.62 -24.41
N ASN A 429 11.16 4.02 -23.24
CA ASN A 429 10.63 5.36 -22.97
C ASN A 429 11.57 6.24 -22.14
N TYR A 430 12.83 5.79 -21.95
CA TYR A 430 13.74 6.30 -20.93
C TYR A 430 13.81 7.83 -20.91
N ILE A 431 14.27 8.45 -22.00
CA ILE A 431 14.50 9.90 -22.03
C ILE A 431 13.21 10.71 -21.86
N ASN A 432 12.11 10.28 -22.43
CA ASN A 432 10.83 10.98 -22.29
C ASN A 432 10.34 10.94 -20.84
N THR A 433 10.50 9.79 -20.17
CA THR A 433 10.18 9.64 -18.75
C THR A 433 11.11 10.46 -17.85
N VAL A 434 12.41 10.54 -18.15
CA VAL A 434 13.36 11.41 -17.43
C VAL A 434 12.96 12.88 -17.54
N ARG A 435 12.67 13.35 -18.76
CA ARG A 435 12.25 14.74 -19.01
C ARG A 435 10.98 15.09 -18.25
N ASP A 436 9.98 14.21 -18.30
CA ASP A 436 8.73 14.41 -17.57
C ASP A 436 8.95 14.34 -16.05
N ASN A 437 9.75 13.40 -15.54
CA ASN A 437 10.10 13.35 -14.12
C ASN A 437 10.80 14.64 -13.68
N MET A 438 11.73 15.17 -14.46
CA MET A 438 12.43 16.42 -14.16
C MET A 438 11.46 17.59 -14.06
N ARG A 439 10.50 17.72 -14.98
CA ARG A 439 9.45 18.74 -14.93
C ARG A 439 8.54 18.58 -13.71
N GLY A 440 8.33 17.33 -13.27
CA GLY A 440 7.52 17.00 -12.10
C GLY A 440 8.25 17.13 -10.76
N GLN A 441 9.58 17.26 -10.74
CA GLN A 441 10.32 17.50 -9.50
C GLN A 441 9.98 18.89 -8.95
N CYS A 442 9.96 19.01 -7.62
CA CYS A 442 9.75 20.27 -6.93
C CYS A 442 8.41 20.98 -7.24
N THR A 443 7.42 20.26 -7.77
CA THR A 443 6.03 20.77 -7.86
C THR A 443 5.33 20.69 -6.49
N HIS A 444 4.21 21.39 -6.35
CA HIS A 444 3.46 21.42 -5.09
C HIS A 444 3.06 20.00 -4.65
N GLY A 445 3.32 19.67 -3.38
CA GLY A 445 3.01 18.36 -2.80
C GLY A 445 4.01 17.23 -3.12
N HIS A 446 5.09 17.53 -3.85
CA HIS A 446 6.17 16.57 -4.15
C HIS A 446 7.46 16.92 -3.42
N SER A 447 8.25 15.89 -3.08
CA SER A 447 9.57 16.09 -2.51
C SER A 447 10.48 16.78 -3.53
N CYS A 448 11.12 17.88 -3.12
CA CYS A 448 12.15 18.55 -3.92
C CYS A 448 13.52 18.09 -3.45
N LYS A 449 14.24 17.34 -4.27
CA LYS A 449 15.64 16.97 -4.03
C LYS A 449 16.48 17.53 -5.17
N ILE A 450 17.24 18.60 -4.88
CA ILE A 450 18.11 19.26 -5.86
C ILE A 450 19.05 18.23 -6.52
N SER A 451 19.61 17.30 -5.72
CA SER A 451 20.43 16.21 -6.24
C SER A 451 19.72 15.28 -7.22
N SER A 452 18.39 15.11 -7.10
CA SER A 452 17.61 14.32 -8.06
C SER A 452 17.41 15.10 -9.36
N VAL A 453 17.15 16.41 -9.28
CA VAL A 453 17.03 17.29 -10.46
C VAL A 453 18.34 17.32 -11.25
N GLU A 454 19.47 17.50 -10.56
CA GLU A 454 20.80 17.50 -11.20
C GLU A 454 21.10 16.18 -11.91
N LYS A 455 20.75 15.05 -11.28
CA LYS A 455 20.92 13.72 -11.89
C LYS A 455 20.05 13.54 -13.13
N LEU A 456 18.79 13.99 -13.09
CA LEU A 456 17.87 13.94 -14.23
C LEU A 456 18.40 14.79 -15.39
N GLN A 457 18.83 16.02 -15.11
CA GLN A 457 19.39 16.92 -16.12
C GLN A 457 20.63 16.31 -16.77
N ARG A 458 21.59 15.84 -15.96
CA ARG A 458 22.81 15.18 -16.46
C ARG A 458 22.49 13.97 -17.34
N THR A 459 21.43 13.22 -16.99
CA THR A 459 20.99 12.06 -17.77
C THR A 459 20.45 12.46 -19.13
N ILE A 460 19.72 13.58 -19.21
CA ILE A 460 19.23 14.15 -20.47
C ILE A 460 20.43 14.60 -21.31
N ASP A 461 21.34 15.38 -20.72
CA ASP A 461 22.51 15.93 -21.41
C ASP A 461 23.37 14.82 -22.03
N LEU A 462 23.71 13.78 -21.27
CA LEU A 462 24.51 12.65 -21.75
C LEU A 462 23.83 11.88 -22.89
N SER A 463 22.50 11.79 -22.89
CA SER A 463 21.78 11.11 -23.96
C SER A 463 21.74 11.93 -25.24
N GLU A 464 21.60 13.25 -25.12
CA GLU A 464 21.59 14.17 -26.26
C GLU A 464 22.99 14.32 -26.87
N GLU A 465 24.04 14.29 -26.04
CA GLU A 465 25.44 14.24 -26.49
C GLU A 465 25.78 12.92 -27.18
N GLY A 466 25.20 11.79 -26.74
CA GLY A 466 25.42 10.48 -27.38
C GLY A 466 24.78 10.36 -28.77
N ASP A 467 23.61 10.97 -28.96
CA ASP A 467 22.91 11.01 -30.25
C ASP A 467 23.49 12.06 -31.23
N GLY A 468 24.28 13.01 -30.72
CA GLY A 468 24.94 14.08 -31.48
C GLY A 468 26.47 14.08 -31.43
N GLY A 469 27.08 13.07 -30.82
CA GLY A 469 28.50 13.01 -30.55
C GLY A 469 29.30 12.94 -31.84
N ILE A 470 30.00 14.03 -32.16
CA ILE A 470 31.03 14.05 -33.20
C ILE A 470 31.95 12.86 -32.94
N GLU A 471 31.99 11.90 -33.87
CA GLU A 471 33.07 10.92 -33.92
C GLU A 471 34.38 11.69 -34.03
N ILE A 472 35.09 11.84 -32.92
CA ILE A 472 36.48 12.30 -32.95
C ILE A 472 37.29 11.08 -33.41
N GLY A 473 37.43 10.97 -34.74
CA GLY A 473 38.17 9.92 -35.42
C GLY A 473 39.66 9.91 -35.14
#